data_AF-A0A975DBJ1-F1
#
_entry.id   AF-A0A975DBJ1-F1
#
_cell.length_a   1.000
_cell.length_b   1.000
_cell.length_c   1.000
_cell.angle_alpha   90.00
_cell.angle_beta   90.00
_cell.angle_gamma   90.00
#
_symmetry.space_group_name_H-M   'P 1'
#
loop_
_entity.id
_entity.type
_entity.pdbx_description
1 polymer ?
#
loop_
_entity_poly.entity_id
_entity_poly.type
_entity_poly.pdbx_seq_one_letter_code
_entity_poly.pdbx_strand_id
1 'polypeptide(L)'
;MKAHLKYSIAALLCGCFTFSTQPQSEPLKPQTNTSASQEVKNIEAFFEAYMAKYNHYISQNEFKSQPYLYHDSIMVMSSSVKPYVIDAEAFYVQTQRFLDNLEKQGVRRIDWDDVNIKILDKNLAMSSNTAVRYDENNAVFNRVGVTFMLRKQESEWRITSFTVHDEGGVIKL
;
A
#
# COMPACT_ATOMS: atom_id res chain seq x y z
N MET A 1 -10.59 -49.26 9.57
CA MET A 1 -9.12 -49.22 9.75
C MET A 1 -8.52 -50.27 8.82
N LYS A 2 -7.63 -49.88 7.90
CA LYS A 2 -6.74 -50.72 7.05
C LYS A 2 -7.45 -51.63 6.03
N ALA A 3 -7.43 -51.36 4.72
CA ALA A 3 -6.33 -51.27 3.75
C ALA A 3 -5.80 -52.62 3.24
N HIS A 4 -5.66 -52.68 1.90
CA HIS A 4 -4.83 -53.55 1.07
C HIS A 4 -5.24 -55.02 0.92
N LEU A 5 -5.03 -55.72 -0.20
CA LEU A 5 -4.60 -55.48 -1.59
C LEU A 5 -4.34 -56.92 -2.10
N LYS A 6 -4.72 -57.31 -3.31
CA LYS A 6 -3.91 -58.24 -4.14
C LYS A 6 -4.43 -58.36 -5.57
N TYR A 7 -3.44 -58.29 -6.46
CA TYR A 7 -3.45 -58.25 -7.91
C TYR A 7 -3.94 -59.54 -8.57
N SER A 8 -4.40 -59.44 -9.83
CA SER A 8 -3.98 -60.40 -10.86
C SER A 8 -4.10 -59.82 -12.27
N ILE A 9 -3.12 -60.12 -13.10
CA ILE A 9 -2.84 -59.61 -14.46
C ILE A 9 -3.30 -60.64 -15.50
N ALA A 10 -3.96 -60.21 -16.57
CA ALA A 10 -4.01 -60.87 -17.89
C ALA A 10 -4.52 -59.83 -18.92
N ALA A 11 -3.70 -59.27 -19.82
CA ALA A 11 -3.12 -59.85 -21.04
C ALA A 11 -4.02 -59.68 -22.28
N LEU A 12 -3.46 -58.93 -23.25
CA LEU A 12 -3.76 -58.82 -24.68
C LEU A 12 -5.09 -58.15 -25.12
N LEU A 13 -4.97 -57.06 -25.88
CA LEU A 13 -4.97 -57.16 -27.35
C LEU A 13 -4.52 -55.85 -28.01
N CYS A 14 -3.74 -56.04 -29.07
CA CYS A 14 -3.13 -55.06 -29.92
C CYS A 14 -4.21 -54.29 -30.71
N GLY A 15 -4.24 -52.96 -30.59
CA GLY A 15 -5.08 -52.08 -31.38
C GLY A 15 -4.28 -50.84 -31.76
N CYS A 16 -4.06 -50.66 -33.06
CA CYS A 16 -3.38 -49.50 -33.64
C CYS A 16 -4.02 -48.20 -33.15
N PHE A 17 -3.32 -47.44 -32.30
CA PHE A 17 -3.66 -46.05 -32.03
C PHE A 17 -2.97 -45.17 -33.07
N THR A 18 -3.78 -44.63 -34.00
CA THR A 18 -3.42 -43.42 -34.73
C THR A 18 -3.24 -42.29 -33.71
N PHE A 19 -2.06 -41.69 -33.66
CA PHE A 19 -1.82 -40.47 -32.88
C PHE A 19 -2.77 -39.37 -33.37
N SER A 20 -3.83 -39.13 -32.61
CA SER A 20 -4.56 -37.86 -32.66
C SER A 20 -3.64 -36.82 -32.04
N THR A 21 -3.16 -35.88 -32.85
CA THR A 21 -2.46 -34.70 -32.35
C THR A 21 -3.42 -33.94 -31.43
N GLN A 22 -3.16 -33.99 -30.11
CA GLN A 22 -3.77 -33.06 -29.16
C GLN A 22 -3.62 -31.64 -29.73
N PRO A 23 -4.68 -30.80 -29.72
CA PRO A 23 -4.50 -29.40 -30.00
C PRO A 23 -3.51 -28.86 -28.96
N GLN A 24 -2.37 -28.36 -29.44
CA GLN A 24 -1.40 -27.66 -28.62
C GLN A 24 -2.15 -26.52 -27.91
N SER A 25 -2.12 -26.52 -26.58
CA SER A 25 -2.57 -25.39 -25.79
C SER A 25 -1.80 -24.15 -26.25
N GLU A 26 -2.51 -23.16 -26.78
CA GLU A 26 -1.92 -21.85 -27.04
C GLU A 26 -1.21 -21.35 -25.78
N PRO A 27 0.00 -20.76 -25.89
CA PRO A 27 0.61 -20.10 -24.76
C PRO A 27 -0.30 -18.96 -24.30
N LEU A 28 -0.66 -18.97 -23.01
CA LEU A 28 -1.37 -17.87 -22.35
C LEU A 28 -0.63 -16.56 -22.69
N LYS A 29 -1.29 -15.69 -23.46
CA LYS A 29 -0.81 -14.31 -23.66
C LYS A 29 -0.68 -13.65 -22.28
N PRO A 30 0.44 -12.97 -21.96
CA PRO A 30 0.55 -12.23 -20.72
C PRO A 30 -0.51 -11.14 -20.68
N GLN A 31 -1.57 -11.31 -19.88
CA GLN A 31 -2.56 -10.28 -19.58
C GLN A 31 -2.27 -9.68 -18.20
N THR A 32 -1.13 -9.00 -17.99
CA THR A 32 -0.79 -8.57 -16.61
C THR A 32 -0.04 -7.25 -16.44
N ASN A 33 0.12 -6.38 -17.45
CA ASN A 33 0.88 -5.13 -17.24
C ASN A 33 0.04 -3.85 -17.17
N THR A 34 -1.18 -3.83 -17.72
CA THR A 34 -1.99 -2.60 -17.78
C THR A 34 -2.74 -2.31 -16.47
N SER A 35 -3.21 -3.34 -15.76
CA SER A 35 -3.96 -3.16 -14.50
C SER A 35 -3.05 -2.74 -13.35
N ALA A 36 -1.91 -3.42 -13.16
CA ALA A 36 -0.96 -3.09 -12.09
C ALA A 36 -0.38 -1.68 -12.25
N SER A 37 -0.01 -1.29 -13.48
CA SER A 37 0.47 0.08 -13.75
C SER A 37 -0.60 1.14 -13.43
N GLN A 38 -1.87 0.87 -13.74
CA GLN A 38 -2.95 1.80 -13.39
C GLN A 38 -3.17 1.87 -11.87
N GLU A 39 -3.06 0.75 -11.15
CA GLU A 39 -3.19 0.77 -9.70
C GLU A 39 -2.07 1.55 -9.01
N VAL A 40 -0.83 1.45 -9.52
CA VAL A 40 0.27 2.29 -9.04
C VAL A 40 -0.07 3.77 -9.20
N LYS A 41 -0.53 4.20 -10.38
CA LYS A 41 -0.97 5.58 -10.61
C LYS A 41 -2.09 6.04 -9.69
N ASN A 42 -3.04 5.15 -9.39
CA ASN A 42 -4.12 5.47 -8.47
C ASN A 42 -3.60 5.67 -7.03
N ILE A 43 -2.58 4.91 -6.62
CA ILE A 43 -1.94 5.06 -5.30
C ILE A 43 -1.04 6.32 -5.28
N GLU A 44 -0.35 6.65 -6.37
CA GLU A 44 0.38 7.91 -6.50
C GLU A 44 -0.56 9.11 -6.32
N ALA A 45 -1.69 9.12 -7.04
CA ALA A 45 -2.71 10.16 -6.90
C ALA A 45 -3.31 10.22 -5.48
N PHE A 46 -3.47 9.06 -4.80
CA PHE A 46 -3.85 9.02 -3.40
C PHE A 46 -2.84 9.75 -2.50
N PHE A 47 -1.53 9.55 -2.72
CA PHE A 47 -0.48 10.21 -1.94
C PHE A 47 -0.31 11.70 -2.27
N GLU A 48 -0.59 12.11 -3.51
CA GLU A 48 -0.72 13.52 -3.87
C GLU A 48 -1.87 14.19 -3.11
N ALA A 49 -3.04 13.56 -3.10
CA ALA A 49 -4.22 14.07 -2.39
C ALA A 49 -4.00 14.10 -0.86
N TYR A 50 -3.26 13.12 -0.32
CA TYR A 50 -2.80 13.10 1.07
C TYR A 50 -1.97 14.35 1.41
N MET A 51 -0.95 14.67 0.59
CA MET A 51 -0.11 15.85 0.81
C MET A 51 -0.88 17.15 0.60
N ALA A 52 -1.76 17.22 -0.39
CA ALA A 52 -2.62 18.37 -0.61
C ALA A 52 -3.50 18.65 0.62
N LYS A 53 -4.07 17.62 1.25
CA LYS A 53 -4.87 17.75 2.48
C LYS A 53 -4.03 18.27 3.65
N TYR A 54 -2.82 17.75 3.84
CA TYR A 54 -1.92 18.17 4.93
C TYR A 54 -1.46 19.63 4.74
N ASN A 55 -1.01 19.99 3.53
CA ASN A 55 -0.56 21.35 3.24
C ASN A 55 -1.71 22.37 3.24
N HIS A 56 -2.92 21.94 2.87
CA HIS A 56 -4.09 22.79 3.02
C HIS A 56 -4.36 23.12 4.49
N TYR A 57 -4.27 22.12 5.39
CA TYR A 57 -4.40 22.37 6.83
C TYR A 57 -3.31 23.33 7.34
N ILE A 58 -2.05 23.09 7.01
CA ILE A 58 -0.94 23.95 7.46
C ILE A 58 -1.09 25.40 6.98
N SER A 59 -1.63 25.61 5.77
CA SER A 59 -1.75 26.96 5.20
C SER A 59 -3.05 27.68 5.54
N GLN A 60 -4.15 26.95 5.75
CA GLN A 60 -5.49 27.53 5.93
C GLN A 60 -6.08 27.27 7.31
N ASN A 61 -5.44 26.44 8.14
CA ASN A 61 -5.96 25.95 9.42
C ASN A 61 -7.36 25.28 9.28
N GLU A 62 -7.61 24.66 8.13
CA GLU A 62 -8.87 24.00 7.79
C GLU A 62 -8.61 22.52 7.50
N PHE A 63 -9.20 21.62 8.31
CA PHE A 63 -9.05 20.18 8.08
C PHE A 63 -10.16 19.64 7.20
N LYS A 64 -9.82 19.31 5.95
CA LYS A 64 -10.79 18.75 5.01
C LYS A 64 -11.21 17.35 5.43
N SER A 65 -12.50 17.08 5.43
CA SER A 65 -13.04 15.73 5.62
C SER A 65 -12.65 14.78 4.48
N GLN A 66 -12.42 15.31 3.27
CA GLN A 66 -12.00 14.56 2.07
C GLN A 66 -10.56 14.88 1.63
N PRO A 67 -9.86 13.92 1.00
CA PRO A 67 -10.26 12.52 0.82
C PRO A 67 -10.27 11.73 2.14
N TYR A 68 -10.99 10.61 2.17
CA TYR A 68 -10.87 9.61 3.22
C TYR A 68 -9.58 8.81 3.06
N LEU A 69 -8.60 9.09 3.91
CA LEU A 69 -7.25 8.52 3.80
C LEU A 69 -7.11 7.17 4.52
N TYR A 70 -7.95 6.94 5.53
CA TYR A 70 -7.77 5.85 6.48
C TYR A 70 -8.94 4.88 6.44
N HIS A 71 -8.66 3.61 6.68
CA HIS A 71 -9.66 2.59 6.97
C HIS A 71 -10.20 2.81 8.39
N ASP A 72 -11.39 2.26 8.70
CA ASP A 72 -12.10 2.46 9.98
C ASP A 72 -11.25 2.17 11.23
N SER A 73 -10.25 1.29 11.11
CA SER A 73 -9.25 1.04 12.15
C SER A 73 -7.86 1.02 11.54
N ILE A 74 -6.92 1.70 12.19
CA ILE A 74 -5.53 1.84 11.76
C ILE A 74 -4.61 1.28 12.83
N MET A 75 -3.67 0.43 12.42
CA MET A 75 -2.54 0.03 13.27
C MET A 75 -1.39 1.02 13.11
N VAL A 76 -0.97 1.65 14.20
CA VAL A 76 0.09 2.66 14.24
C VAL A 76 1.32 2.08 14.91
N MET A 77 2.48 2.26 14.26
CA MET A 77 3.78 1.83 14.78
C MET A 77 4.82 2.94 14.61
N SER A 78 5.72 3.07 15.58
CA SER A 78 6.94 3.87 15.43
C SER A 78 8.03 3.36 16.36
N SER A 79 9.25 3.84 16.19
CA SER A 79 10.35 3.55 17.13
C SER A 79 10.13 4.13 18.53
N SER A 80 9.30 5.18 18.66
CA SER A 80 9.11 5.95 19.89
C SER A 80 7.83 5.62 20.66
N VAL A 81 6.90 4.86 20.08
CA VAL A 81 5.62 4.50 20.72
C VAL A 81 5.36 3.02 20.63
N LYS A 82 4.76 2.45 21.68
CA LYS A 82 4.26 1.06 21.63
C LYS A 82 3.20 0.95 20.52
N PRO A 83 3.18 -0.14 19.74
CA PRO A 83 2.16 -0.33 18.71
C PRO A 83 0.74 -0.30 19.30
N TYR A 84 -0.18 0.33 18.58
CA TYR A 84 -1.59 0.39 18.99
C TYR A 84 -2.52 0.46 17.77
N VAL A 85 -3.79 0.11 18.00
CA VAL A 85 -4.87 0.27 17.02
C VAL A 85 -5.75 1.44 17.46
N ILE A 86 -6.19 2.24 16.50
CA ILE A 86 -7.06 3.40 16.72
C ILE A 86 -8.11 3.49 15.61
N ASP A 87 -9.28 4.02 15.90
CA ASP A 87 -10.31 4.29 14.90
C ASP A 87 -9.94 5.52 14.03
N ALA A 88 -10.51 5.58 12.82
CA ALA A 88 -10.20 6.65 11.87
C ALA A 88 -10.54 8.05 12.37
N GLU A 89 -11.64 8.21 13.11
CA GLU A 89 -12.09 9.51 13.61
C GLU A 89 -11.12 10.06 14.66
N ALA A 90 -10.78 9.24 15.65
CA ALA A 90 -9.77 9.58 16.66
C ALA A 90 -8.40 9.80 16.03
N PHE A 91 -8.04 9.07 14.97
CA PHE A 91 -6.78 9.27 14.27
C PHE A 91 -6.75 10.59 13.47
N TYR A 92 -7.87 11.05 12.93
CA TYR A 92 -7.94 12.39 12.32
C TYR A 92 -7.71 13.49 13.35
N VAL A 93 -8.28 13.37 14.56
CA VAL A 93 -8.01 14.32 15.66
C VAL A 93 -6.53 14.32 16.03
N GLN A 94 -5.88 13.16 16.08
CA GLN A 94 -4.43 13.09 16.32
C GLN A 94 -3.62 13.69 15.16
N THR A 95 -4.06 13.50 13.92
CA THR A 95 -3.44 14.08 12.73
C THR A 95 -3.45 15.61 12.82
N GLN A 96 -4.57 16.23 13.20
CA GLN A 96 -4.66 17.69 13.37
C GLN A 96 -3.67 18.18 14.44
N ARG A 97 -3.64 17.55 15.62
CA ARG A 97 -2.68 17.90 16.69
C ARG A 97 -1.23 17.76 16.24
N PHE A 98 -0.94 16.74 15.44
CA PHE A 98 0.38 16.52 14.86
C PHE A 98 0.75 17.67 13.91
N LEU A 99 -0.17 18.09 13.04
CA LEU A 99 0.05 19.21 12.12
C LEU A 99 0.21 20.55 12.86
N ASP A 100 -0.61 20.81 13.89
CA ASP A 100 -0.46 21.99 14.76
C ASP A 100 0.94 22.04 15.39
N ASN A 101 1.44 20.88 15.82
CA ASN A 101 2.76 20.77 16.44
C ASN A 101 3.89 21.00 15.43
N LEU A 102 3.73 20.58 14.17
CA LEU A 102 4.68 20.89 13.11
C LEU A 102 4.69 22.39 12.79
N GLU A 103 3.53 23.02 12.69
CA GLU A 103 3.42 24.45 12.45
C GLU A 103 4.09 25.27 13.55
N LYS A 104 3.88 24.90 14.82
CA LYS A 104 4.54 25.50 15.99
C LYS A 104 6.06 25.33 15.98
N GLN A 105 6.57 24.27 15.35
CA GLN A 105 8.01 24.05 15.16
C GLN A 105 8.59 24.82 13.97
N GLY A 106 7.76 25.53 13.20
CA GLY A 106 8.19 26.34 12.05
C GLY A 106 8.01 25.66 10.70
N VAL A 107 7.42 24.46 10.64
CA VAL A 107 7.11 23.81 9.36
C VAL A 107 6.00 24.57 8.65
N ARG A 108 6.16 24.78 7.34
CA ARG A 108 5.18 25.47 6.47
C ARG A 108 4.73 24.64 5.28
N ARG A 109 5.48 23.59 4.93
CA ARG A 109 5.13 22.69 3.83
C ARG A 109 5.65 21.29 4.12
N ILE A 110 4.91 20.28 3.69
CA ILE A 110 5.30 18.88 3.71
C ILE A 110 5.19 18.35 2.29
N ASP A 111 6.10 17.49 1.87
CA ASP A 111 6.06 16.87 0.55
C ASP A 111 6.54 15.43 0.62
N TRP A 112 6.25 14.65 -0.42
CA TRP A 112 6.92 13.37 -0.63
C TRP A 112 8.22 13.61 -1.42
N ASP A 113 9.35 13.14 -0.90
CA ASP A 113 10.59 13.04 -1.69
C ASP A 113 10.54 11.82 -2.61
N ASP A 114 9.97 10.74 -2.07
CA ASP A 114 9.95 9.42 -2.70
C ASP A 114 8.69 8.65 -2.26
N VAL A 115 8.12 7.90 -3.19
CA VAL A 115 6.92 7.07 -3.01
C VAL A 115 7.17 5.76 -3.75
N ASN A 116 7.69 4.75 -3.04
CA ASN A 116 7.92 3.42 -3.61
C ASN A 116 6.67 2.57 -3.39
N ILE A 117 6.07 2.02 -4.44
CA ILE A 117 4.79 1.30 -4.36
C ILE A 117 4.95 -0.14 -4.86
N LYS A 118 4.46 -1.10 -4.08
CA LYS A 118 4.28 -2.49 -4.49
C LYS A 118 2.81 -2.89 -4.45
N ILE A 119 2.27 -3.30 -5.59
CA ILE A 119 1.01 -4.05 -5.61
C ILE A 119 1.31 -5.47 -5.12
N LEU A 120 0.66 -5.87 -4.03
CA LEU A 120 0.80 -7.19 -3.42
C LEU A 120 -0.27 -8.16 -3.94
N ASP A 121 -1.49 -7.65 -4.11
CA ASP A 121 -2.64 -8.36 -4.66
C ASP A 121 -3.66 -7.33 -5.19
N LYS A 122 -4.75 -7.78 -5.83
CA LYS A 122 -5.84 -6.98 -6.40
C LYS A 122 -6.32 -5.84 -5.49
N ASN A 123 -6.37 -6.07 -4.18
CA ASN A 123 -6.87 -5.11 -3.19
C ASN A 123 -5.83 -4.76 -2.11
N LEU A 124 -4.57 -5.17 -2.27
CA LEU A 124 -3.52 -4.98 -1.28
C LEU A 124 -2.30 -4.37 -1.93
N ALA A 125 -1.77 -3.33 -1.30
CA ALA A 125 -0.50 -2.74 -1.69
C ALA A 125 0.29 -2.35 -0.45
N MET A 126 1.58 -2.15 -0.65
CA MET A 126 2.47 -1.54 0.32
C MET A 126 3.15 -0.35 -0.34
N SER A 127 3.37 0.71 0.43
CA SER A 127 4.27 1.77 -0.01
C SER A 127 5.31 2.09 1.05
N SER A 128 6.51 2.47 0.63
CA SER A 128 7.57 2.94 1.52
C SER A 128 8.07 4.28 0.99
N ASN A 129 7.85 5.33 1.78
CA ASN A 129 7.92 6.71 1.34
C ASN A 129 8.88 7.51 2.22
N THR A 130 9.46 8.56 1.67
CA THR A 130 10.18 9.60 2.42
C THR A 130 9.34 10.88 2.40
N ALA A 131 8.92 11.36 3.57
CA ALA A 131 8.33 12.69 3.71
C ALA A 131 9.41 13.72 4.04
N VAL A 132 9.39 14.87 3.37
CA VAL A 132 10.24 16.03 3.66
C VAL A 132 9.37 17.14 4.22
N ARG A 133 9.85 17.78 5.28
CA ARG A 133 9.21 18.95 5.86
C ARG A 133 10.07 20.16 5.62
N TYR A 134 9.45 21.27 5.26
CA TYR A 134 10.12 22.52 4.90
C TYR A 134 9.67 23.64 5.82
N ASP A 135 10.59 24.53 6.14
CA ASP A 135 10.32 25.77 6.88
C ASP A 135 9.77 26.89 5.98
N GLU A 136 9.64 28.10 6.54
CA GLU A 136 9.16 29.29 5.82
C GLU A 136 10.09 29.78 4.70
N ASN A 137 11.38 29.45 4.77
CA ASN A 137 12.36 29.76 3.74
C ASN A 137 12.49 28.63 2.71
N ASN A 138 11.60 27.64 2.77
CA ASN A 138 11.63 26.42 1.98
C ASN A 138 12.92 25.60 2.17
N ALA A 139 13.61 25.79 3.30
CA ALA A 139 14.73 24.94 3.69
C ALA A 139 14.21 23.64 4.31
N VAL A 140 14.94 22.54 4.14
CA VAL A 140 14.57 21.25 4.73
C VAL A 140 14.68 21.33 6.25
N PHE A 141 13.55 21.20 6.93
CA PHE A 141 13.47 21.10 8.38
C PHE A 141 13.91 19.70 8.84
N ASN A 142 13.28 18.66 8.30
CA ASN A 142 13.68 17.27 8.50
C ASN A 142 13.11 16.34 7.42
N ARG A 143 13.54 15.08 7.46
CA ARG A 143 13.06 13.98 6.62
C ARG A 143 12.66 12.80 7.49
N VAL A 144 11.61 12.07 7.09
CA VAL A 144 11.07 10.95 7.86
C VAL A 144 10.63 9.84 6.91
N GLY A 145 10.98 8.59 7.22
CA GLY A 145 10.49 7.42 6.51
C GLY A 145 9.11 7.00 7.02
N VAL A 146 8.20 6.67 6.11
CA VAL A 146 6.91 6.09 6.46
C VAL A 146 6.57 4.94 5.52
N THR A 147 6.28 3.78 6.09
CA THR A 147 5.83 2.61 5.34
C THR A 147 4.35 2.37 5.63
N PHE A 148 3.53 2.30 4.58
CA PHE A 148 2.09 2.11 4.64
C PHE A 148 1.69 0.75 4.10
N MET A 149 0.74 0.11 4.79
CA MET A 149 -0.09 -0.94 4.20
C MET A 149 -1.39 -0.32 3.71
N LEU A 150 -1.73 -0.63 2.47
CA LEU A 150 -2.88 -0.08 1.77
C LEU A 150 -3.86 -1.19 1.41
N ARG A 151 -5.15 -0.92 1.60
CA ARG A 151 -6.23 -1.80 1.17
C ARG A 151 -7.24 -1.03 0.35
N LYS A 152 -7.72 -1.65 -0.73
CA LYS A 152 -8.80 -1.10 -1.54
C LYS A 152 -10.16 -1.41 -0.90
N GLN A 153 -11.00 -0.38 -0.72
CA GLN A 153 -12.38 -0.46 -0.27
C GLN A 153 -13.26 0.34 -1.25
N GLU A 154 -14.29 -0.30 -1.81
CA GLU A 154 -15.23 0.35 -2.75
C GLU A 154 -14.55 1.07 -3.94
N SER A 155 -13.42 0.52 -4.40
CA SER A 155 -12.54 1.05 -5.47
C SER A 155 -11.54 2.13 -5.05
N GLU A 156 -11.57 2.60 -3.80
CA GLU A 156 -10.64 3.60 -3.27
C GLU A 156 -9.55 2.94 -2.42
N TRP A 157 -8.32 3.44 -2.51
CA TRP A 157 -7.22 3.00 -1.65
C TRP A 157 -7.28 3.73 -0.31
N ARG A 158 -7.07 2.99 0.79
CA ARG A 158 -7.02 3.52 2.15
C ARG A 158 -5.88 2.88 2.94
N ILE A 159 -5.33 3.62 3.89
CA ILE A 159 -4.30 3.15 4.82
C ILE A 159 -4.96 2.29 5.91
N THR A 160 -4.46 1.08 6.09
CA THR A 160 -4.88 0.16 7.18
C THR A 160 -3.84 0.05 8.29
N SER A 161 -2.57 0.28 7.98
CA SER A 161 -1.52 0.40 8.97
C SER A 161 -0.36 1.22 8.43
N PHE A 162 0.43 1.78 9.34
CA PHE A 162 1.70 2.39 8.96
C PHE A 162 2.72 2.35 10.08
N THR A 163 3.98 2.44 9.67
CA THR A 163 5.13 2.57 10.55
C THR A 163 5.88 3.85 10.21
N VAL A 164 6.09 4.70 11.21
CA VAL A 164 7.01 5.84 11.10
C VAL A 164 8.39 5.40 11.55
N HIS A 165 9.40 5.66 10.73
CA HIS A 165 10.78 5.23 10.96
C HIS A 165 11.78 6.27 10.42
N ASP A 166 13.07 6.00 10.62
CA ASP A 166 14.15 6.79 10.04
C ASP A 166 14.09 6.76 8.50
N GLU A 167 14.50 7.86 7.83
CA GLU A 167 14.49 7.93 6.36
C GLU A 167 15.40 6.88 5.71
N GLY A 168 16.49 6.49 6.38
CA GLY A 168 17.39 5.43 5.90
C GLY A 168 16.76 4.04 5.90
N GLY A 169 15.60 3.88 6.56
CA GLY A 169 14.83 2.63 6.57
C GLY A 169 13.85 2.47 5.41
N VAL A 170 13.75 3.44 4.49
CA VAL A 170 12.84 3.37 3.34
C VAL A 170 13.24 2.23 2.39
N ILE A 171 12.23 1.46 1.97
CA ILE A 171 12.40 0.27 1.14
C ILE A 171 12.18 0.63 -0.32
N LYS A 172 13.13 0.27 -1.20
CA LYS A 172 12.95 0.33 -2.65
C LYS A 172 12.19 -0.92 -3.11
N LEU A 173 11.02 -0.76 -3.73
CA LEU A 173 10.02 -1.82 -3.96
C LEU A 173 9.83 -2.25 -5.43
#